data_AF-A0A5D0QF39-F1
#
_entry.id   AF-A0A5D0QF39-F1
#
_cell.length_a   1.000
_cell.length_b   1.000
_cell.length_c   1.000
_cell.angle_alpha   90.00
_cell.angle_beta   90.00
_cell.angle_gamma   90.00
#
_symmetry.space_group_name_H-M   'P 1'
#
loop_
_entity.id
_entity.type
_entity.pdbx_description
1 polymer ?
#
loop_
_entity_poly.entity_id
_entity_poly.type
_entity_poly.pdbx_seq_one_letter_code
_entity_poly.pdbx_strand_id
1 'polypeptide(L)'
;MTVAVLLAVGLFAAWNVLIPGVDAWENIVAAVIGSLRLTGPVAAAFAAWVALRKRRALRGRSLTTWRALKAPLAIVMVVVGSFGATVLVLAVKTVLTDQSGRLSLTGLAMGMAGLALYSVIGWVAGWVLPRPFTPPLAGLACYGVFSWLADDRGWADKLAPGTGEPYDLFQGLNGAPFFDQTIWLLGITAALLLGWAALVTRQALVLACALLAVLTAGMGVSRVLAQPKPAAAVDIAYTCQEWPITVCMHPGMRAGLTELGAAFTQIASRLAGTPAAFTRVEQRPLDDPLKPSNGLAPVHVPDLSSGFAEEAAHEYIEALAPRCQSAVAEGYRQIVVAWLRGEPLPGTPLPEHHYATTSFSSWSEHQRREWLRMFYSDFQGCRLSSTHFGGGPSHAQVAPSVRPTPESSHVYPVYPGPSGATPAGSAPAAPGTPGTGATPGASGSGYTREAPAERWTPDTSGVSWPVFDPTPPQPAQAEPAQPAQAHPAQAHPAQAQPAQAQPREATPAQAAGEGAPAQPPARPVAQAQAGNAAKDAEQVPASHRHPAHGSPANGHGWGAKMSPKGWQ
;
A
#
# COMPACT_ATOMS: atom_id res chain seq x y z
N MET A 1 38.95 2.37 0.67
CA MET A 1 38.21 1.73 1.78
C MET A 1 36.99 2.54 2.23
N THR A 2 37.11 3.80 2.68
CA THR A 2 35.95 4.59 3.15
C THR A 2 34.87 4.85 2.09
N VAL A 3 35.27 5.19 0.87
CA VAL A 3 34.33 5.36 -0.27
C VAL A 3 33.60 4.05 -0.58
N ALA A 4 34.32 2.92 -0.57
CA ALA A 4 33.73 1.60 -0.82
C ALA A 4 32.74 1.19 0.27
N VAL A 5 33.02 1.52 1.55
CA VAL A 5 32.09 1.26 2.66
C VAL A 5 30.83 2.11 2.55
N LEU A 6 30.96 3.41 2.23
CA LEU A 6 29.79 4.29 2.03
C LEU A 6 28.94 3.82 0.83
N LEU A 7 29.59 3.40 -0.25
CA LEU A 7 28.92 2.85 -1.42
C LEU A 7 28.21 1.53 -1.09
N ALA A 8 28.87 0.61 -0.39
CA ALA A 8 28.26 -0.67 0.02
C ALA A 8 27.08 -0.47 0.98
N VAL A 9 27.20 0.42 1.97
CA VAL A 9 26.12 0.75 2.90
C VAL A 9 24.97 1.44 2.17
N GLY A 10 25.27 2.38 1.25
CA GLY A 10 24.26 3.04 0.43
C GLY A 10 23.52 2.06 -0.47
N LEU A 11 24.23 1.14 -1.12
CA LEU A 11 23.64 0.13 -1.99
C LEU A 11 22.79 -0.87 -1.19
N PHE A 12 23.28 -1.33 -0.03
CA PHE A 12 22.53 -2.24 0.84
C PHE A 12 21.28 -1.57 1.42
N ALA A 13 21.38 -0.31 1.86
CA ALA A 13 20.22 0.44 2.36
C ALA A 13 19.18 0.68 1.26
N ALA A 14 19.61 1.08 0.05
CA ALA A 14 18.72 1.25 -1.09
C ALA A 14 18.03 -0.07 -1.48
N TRP A 15 18.77 -1.18 -1.47
CA TRP A 15 18.24 -2.51 -1.77
C TRP A 15 17.14 -2.96 -0.81
N ASN A 16 17.24 -2.61 0.49
CA ASN A 16 16.23 -2.97 1.48
C ASN A 16 14.93 -2.15 1.39
N VAL A 17 14.94 -1.00 0.69
CA VAL A 17 13.76 -0.13 0.55
C VAL A 17 13.07 -0.32 -0.81
N LEU A 18 13.76 -0.96 -1.77
CA LEU A 18 13.18 -1.29 -3.07
C LEU A 18 12.03 -2.29 -2.90
N ILE A 19 10.82 -1.87 -3.27
CA ILE A 19 9.67 -2.76 -3.35
C ILE A 19 9.93 -3.78 -4.48
N PRO A 20 9.92 -5.09 -4.19
CA PRO A 20 10.22 -6.11 -5.19
C PRO A 20 9.18 -6.09 -6.31
N GLY A 21 9.65 -6.19 -7.56
CA GLY A 21 8.78 -6.27 -8.75
C GLY A 21 8.17 -4.94 -9.21
N VAL A 22 8.36 -3.84 -8.48
CA VAL A 22 7.88 -2.50 -8.89
C VAL A 22 9.02 -1.73 -9.56
N ASP A 23 9.00 -1.75 -10.88
CA ASP A 23 10.04 -1.18 -11.74
C ASP A 23 9.61 0.23 -12.24
N ALA A 24 9.66 1.20 -11.32
CA ALA A 24 9.37 2.60 -11.59
C ALA A 24 10.50 3.53 -11.13
N TRP A 25 10.81 4.55 -11.95
CA TRP A 25 11.77 5.60 -11.57
C TRP A 25 11.41 6.30 -10.27
N GLU A 26 10.12 6.46 -9.99
CA GLU A 26 9.63 7.11 -8.78
C GLU A 26 9.87 6.24 -7.54
N ASN A 27 9.70 4.92 -7.65
CA ASN A 27 10.03 3.95 -6.60
C ASN A 27 11.53 4.01 -6.26
N ILE A 28 12.40 4.18 -7.26
CA ILE A 28 13.85 4.31 -7.02
C ILE A 28 14.19 5.63 -6.34
N VAL A 29 13.60 6.74 -6.77
CA VAL A 29 13.82 8.04 -6.11
C VAL A 29 13.31 7.98 -4.67
N ALA A 30 12.14 7.39 -4.42
CA ALA A 30 11.60 7.18 -3.09
C ALA A 30 12.50 6.28 -2.24
N ALA A 31 12.96 5.15 -2.77
CA ALA A 31 13.87 4.24 -2.08
C ALA A 31 15.21 4.91 -1.74
N VAL A 32 15.73 5.70 -2.68
CA VAL A 32 16.95 6.49 -2.51
C VAL A 32 16.77 7.56 -1.43
N ILE A 33 15.63 8.26 -1.40
CA ILE A 33 15.30 9.23 -0.35
C ILE A 33 15.10 8.53 1.00
N GLY A 34 14.40 7.40 1.03
CA GLY A 34 14.21 6.57 2.23
C GLY A 34 15.54 6.08 2.81
N SER A 35 16.50 5.75 1.94
CA SER A 35 17.85 5.34 2.35
C SER A 35 18.62 6.44 3.11
N LEU A 36 18.22 7.72 2.99
CA LEU A 36 18.82 8.84 3.73
C LEU A 36 18.64 8.70 5.24
N ARG A 37 17.57 8.03 5.70
CA ARG A 37 17.36 7.74 7.12
C ARG A 37 18.53 6.96 7.73
N LEU A 38 19.21 6.12 6.94
CA LEU A 38 20.38 5.34 7.38
C LEU A 38 21.70 5.94 6.90
N THR A 39 21.79 6.37 5.64
CA THR A 39 23.03 6.89 5.05
C THR A 39 23.41 8.27 5.59
N GLY A 40 22.43 9.11 5.94
CA GLY A 40 22.65 10.42 6.54
C GLY A 40 23.40 10.37 7.89
N PRO A 41 22.90 9.63 8.89
CA PRO A 41 23.60 9.43 10.17
C PRO A 41 25.02 8.88 10.03
N VAL A 42 25.24 7.95 9.10
CA VAL A 42 26.58 7.38 8.82
C VAL A 42 27.49 8.45 8.24
N ALA A 43 27.01 9.26 7.29
CA ALA A 43 27.75 10.39 6.74
C ALA A 43 28.10 11.43 7.82
N ALA A 44 27.16 11.73 8.73
CA ALA A 44 27.39 12.63 9.85
C ALA A 44 28.47 12.10 10.81
N ALA A 45 28.40 10.82 11.20
CA ALA A 45 29.39 10.18 12.04
C ALA A 45 30.79 10.18 11.39
N PHE A 46 30.86 9.86 10.09
CA PHE A 46 32.10 9.91 9.31
C PHE A 46 32.68 11.33 9.27
N ALA A 47 31.88 12.34 8.95
CA ALA A 47 32.31 13.72 8.91
C ALA A 47 32.79 14.22 10.28
N ALA A 48 32.11 13.85 11.37
CA ALA A 48 32.52 14.17 12.74
C ALA A 48 33.86 13.56 13.10
N TRP A 49 34.11 12.32 12.69
CA TRP A 49 35.39 11.64 12.92
C TRP A 49 36.54 12.31 12.16
N VAL A 50 36.33 12.68 10.89
CA VAL A 50 37.35 13.40 10.10
C VAL A 50 37.60 14.79 10.69
N ALA A 51 36.55 15.51 11.11
CA ALA A 51 36.67 16.81 11.76
C ALA A 51 37.49 16.73 13.06
N LEU A 52 37.23 15.71 13.89
CA LEU A 52 37.97 15.47 15.13
C LEU A 52 39.47 15.28 14.89
N ARG A 53 39.83 14.44 13.91
CA ARG A 53 41.25 14.20 13.53
C ARG A 53 41.90 15.48 13.01
N LYS A 54 41.21 16.19 12.12
CA LYS A 54 41.75 17.41 11.50
C LYS A 54 41.88 18.55 12.53
N ARG A 55 40.96 18.70 13.47
CA ARG A 55 41.07 19.68 14.58
C ARG A 55 42.27 19.39 15.47
N ARG A 56 42.52 18.11 15.79
CA ARG A 56 43.71 17.71 16.58
C ARG A 56 45.01 18.05 15.85
N ALA A 57 45.07 17.80 14.54
CA ALA A 57 46.25 18.10 13.71
C ALA A 57 46.50 19.61 13.50
N LEU A 58 45.45 20.44 13.58
CA LEU A 58 45.53 21.89 13.33
C LEU A 58 45.52 22.74 14.60
N ARG A 59 45.61 22.10 15.78
CA ARG A 59 45.59 22.80 17.07
C ARG A 59 46.76 23.81 17.13
N GLY A 60 46.44 25.10 17.26
CA GLY A 60 47.43 26.18 17.36
C GLY A 60 47.83 26.88 16.05
N ARG A 61 47.28 26.49 14.89
CA ARG A 61 47.53 27.19 13.61
C ARG A 61 46.36 28.09 13.20
N SER A 62 46.66 29.29 12.72
CA SER A 62 45.66 30.14 12.06
C SER A 62 45.24 29.51 10.73
N LEU A 63 43.94 29.52 10.45
CA LEU A 63 43.38 28.96 9.22
C LEU A 63 42.85 30.11 8.36
N THR A 64 43.25 30.14 7.09
CA THR A 64 42.59 30.97 6.09
C THR A 64 41.24 30.35 5.74
N THR A 65 40.28 31.17 5.32
CA THR A 65 38.90 30.77 5.01
C THR A 65 38.84 29.62 4.00
N TRP A 66 39.63 29.71 2.93
CA TRP A 66 39.72 28.62 1.94
C TRP A 66 40.24 27.31 2.54
N ARG A 67 41.25 27.38 3.40
CA ARG A 67 41.87 26.21 4.03
C ARG A 67 40.94 25.56 5.07
N ALA A 68 40.07 26.37 5.70
CA ALA A 68 38.99 25.90 6.57
C ALA A 68 37.91 25.15 5.78
N LEU A 69 37.45 25.70 4.65
CA LEU A 69 36.37 25.13 3.84
C LEU A 69 36.78 23.93 2.97
N LYS A 70 38.06 23.81 2.61
CA LYS A 70 38.53 22.74 1.69
C LYS A 70 38.20 21.32 2.15
N ALA A 71 38.35 21.01 3.44
CA ALA A 71 38.04 19.66 3.93
C ALA A 71 36.54 19.33 3.99
N PRO A 72 35.67 20.17 4.60
CA PRO A 72 34.25 19.86 4.62
C PRO A 72 33.68 19.77 3.20
N LEU A 73 34.10 20.64 2.27
CA LEU A 73 33.70 20.53 0.86
C LEU A 73 34.17 19.23 0.20
N ALA A 74 35.40 18.78 0.47
CA ALA A 74 35.89 17.51 -0.05
C ALA A 74 35.08 16.31 0.51
N ILE A 75 34.67 16.35 1.78
CA ILE A 75 33.82 15.31 2.38
C ILE A 75 32.46 15.29 1.70
N VAL A 76 31.82 16.46 1.54
CA VAL A 76 30.52 16.58 0.85
C VAL A 76 30.62 16.05 -0.58
N MET A 77 31.66 16.42 -1.34
CA MET A 77 31.85 15.92 -2.70
C MET A 77 32.02 14.40 -2.76
N VAL A 78 32.71 13.79 -1.79
CA VAL A 78 32.86 12.33 -1.72
C VAL A 78 31.55 11.63 -1.36
N VAL A 79 30.79 12.15 -0.39
CA VAL A 79 29.52 11.57 0.03
C VAL A 79 28.47 11.70 -1.08
N VAL A 80 28.30 12.89 -1.63
CA VAL A 80 27.39 13.15 -2.74
C VAL A 80 27.80 12.40 -4.01
N GLY A 81 29.11 12.32 -4.31
CA GLY A 81 29.62 11.54 -5.43
C GLY A 81 29.37 10.04 -5.29
N SER A 82 29.55 9.48 -4.08
CA SER A 82 29.22 8.09 -3.78
C SER A 82 27.73 7.80 -3.96
N PHE A 83 26.87 8.73 -3.52
CA PHE A 83 25.43 8.64 -3.70
C PHE A 83 25.02 8.74 -5.18
N GLY A 84 25.63 9.68 -5.92
CA GLY A 84 25.45 9.79 -7.36
C GLY A 84 25.85 8.51 -8.10
N ALA A 85 26.93 7.86 -7.67
CA ALA A 85 27.33 6.56 -8.20
C ALA A 85 26.30 5.46 -7.90
N THR A 86 25.72 5.40 -6.70
CA THR A 86 24.65 4.44 -6.39
C THR A 86 23.39 4.69 -7.23
N VAL A 87 22.99 5.96 -7.40
CA VAL A 87 21.86 6.32 -8.27
C VAL A 87 22.15 5.96 -9.71
N LEU A 88 23.37 6.16 -10.20
CA LEU A 88 23.78 5.78 -11.56
C LEU A 88 23.71 4.26 -11.77
N VAL A 89 24.16 3.45 -10.81
CA VAL A 89 24.06 1.99 -10.90
C VAL A 89 22.60 1.55 -10.97
N LEU A 90 21.74 2.14 -10.13
CA LEU A 90 20.30 1.88 -10.19
C LEU A 90 19.70 2.35 -11.53
N ALA A 91 20.09 3.51 -12.02
CA ALA A 91 19.67 4.05 -13.31
C ALA A 91 20.10 3.19 -14.50
N VAL A 92 21.28 2.56 -14.46
CA VAL A 92 21.70 1.63 -15.50
C VAL A 92 20.84 0.37 -15.45
N LYS A 93 20.59 -0.19 -14.26
CA LYS A 93 19.70 -1.35 -14.09
C LYS A 93 18.29 -1.06 -14.62
N THR A 94 17.77 0.15 -14.42
CA THR A 94 16.41 0.52 -14.84
C THR A 94 16.30 0.73 -16.34
N VAL A 95 17.29 1.39 -16.95
CA VAL A 95 17.33 1.54 -18.41
C VAL A 95 17.38 0.17 -19.10
N LEU A 96 18.06 -0.81 -18.49
CA LEU A 96 18.13 -2.17 -19.03
C LEU A 96 16.83 -2.99 -18.85
N THR A 97 15.87 -2.53 -18.05
CA THR A 97 14.63 -3.26 -17.73
C THR A 97 13.37 -2.62 -18.32
N ASP A 98 13.51 -1.68 -19.28
CA ASP A 98 12.39 -0.98 -19.95
C ASP A 98 11.37 -0.41 -18.95
N GLN A 99 11.86 0.36 -17.96
CA GLN A 99 11.02 0.91 -16.90
C GLN A 99 10.22 2.15 -17.32
N SER A 100 8.99 2.24 -16.82
CA SER A 100 8.10 3.40 -17.02
C SER A 100 8.34 4.49 -15.96
N GLY A 101 8.18 5.76 -16.37
CA GLY A 101 8.23 6.93 -15.47
C GLY A 101 9.29 7.95 -15.85
N ARG A 102 9.34 9.07 -15.14
CA ARG A 102 10.36 10.11 -15.32
C ARG A 102 11.29 10.15 -14.11
N LEU A 103 12.58 10.33 -14.37
CA LEU A 103 13.56 10.59 -13.32
C LEU A 103 13.24 11.95 -12.67
N SER A 104 12.84 11.95 -11.40
CA SER A 104 12.67 13.19 -10.63
C SER A 104 14.04 13.76 -10.27
N LEU A 105 14.59 14.61 -11.15
CA LEU A 105 15.84 15.33 -10.91
C LEU A 105 15.79 16.16 -9.62
N THR A 106 14.62 16.71 -9.28
CA THR A 106 14.43 17.51 -8.06
C THR A 106 14.43 16.63 -6.81
N GLY A 107 13.85 15.43 -6.84
CA GLY A 107 13.93 14.45 -5.74
C GLY A 107 15.38 14.00 -5.49
N LEU A 108 16.14 13.75 -6.55
CA LEU A 108 17.58 13.44 -6.42
C LEU A 108 18.38 14.62 -5.85
N ALA A 109 18.10 15.83 -6.31
CA ALA A 109 18.73 17.04 -5.78
C ALA A 109 18.43 17.23 -4.29
N MET A 110 17.19 16.96 -3.87
CA MET A 110 16.78 16.98 -2.46
C MET A 110 17.59 15.97 -1.64
N GLY A 111 17.75 14.74 -2.13
CA GLY A 111 18.54 13.72 -1.44
C GLY A 111 20.02 14.08 -1.31
N MET A 112 20.62 14.62 -2.36
CA MET A 112 21.99 15.13 -2.33
C MET A 112 22.16 16.30 -1.35
N ALA A 113 21.21 17.24 -1.33
CA ALA A 113 21.20 18.36 -0.40
C ALA A 113 21.04 17.89 1.06
N GLY A 114 20.19 16.89 1.30
CA GLY A 114 20.05 16.24 2.61
C GLY A 114 21.36 15.62 3.08
N LEU A 115 22.05 14.83 2.25
CA LEU A 115 23.35 14.25 2.59
C LEU A 115 24.44 15.30 2.86
N ALA A 116 24.43 16.40 2.10
CA ALA A 116 25.33 17.52 2.34
C ALA A 116 25.08 18.13 3.73
N LEU A 117 23.81 18.32 4.11
CA LEU A 117 23.43 18.80 5.43
C LEU A 117 23.92 17.88 6.55
N TYR A 118 23.65 16.56 6.46
CA TYR A 118 24.14 15.57 7.43
C TYR A 118 25.67 15.62 7.59
N SER A 119 26.39 15.71 6.47
CA SER A 119 27.85 15.79 6.46
C SER A 119 28.36 17.05 7.14
N VAL A 120 27.72 18.21 6.90
CA VAL A 120 28.09 19.48 7.54
C VAL A 120 27.77 19.48 9.03
N ILE A 121 26.61 18.94 9.45
CA ILE A 121 26.26 18.79 10.87
C ILE A 121 27.32 17.95 11.59
N GLY A 122 27.67 16.80 11.02
CA GLY A 122 28.74 15.94 11.53
C GLY A 122 30.06 16.67 11.65
N TRP A 123 30.47 17.38 10.58
CA TRP A 123 31.70 18.17 10.58
C TRP A 123 31.73 19.21 11.70
N VAL A 124 30.66 20.02 11.83
CA VAL A 124 30.56 21.05 12.86
C VAL A 124 30.56 20.44 14.26
N ALA A 125 29.81 19.36 14.49
CA ALA A 125 29.76 18.67 15.77
C ALA A 125 31.13 18.11 16.18
N GLY A 126 31.83 17.41 15.27
CA GLY A 126 33.18 16.91 15.50
C GLY A 126 34.21 18.01 15.73
N TRP A 127 33.99 19.19 15.12
CA TRP A 127 34.84 20.36 15.34
C TRP A 127 34.55 21.07 16.65
N VAL A 128 33.30 21.19 17.09
CA VAL A 128 32.93 21.92 18.33
C VAL A 128 33.20 21.05 19.56
N LEU A 129 32.83 19.78 19.52
CA LEU A 129 32.96 18.84 20.63
C LEU A 129 34.07 17.80 20.34
N PRO A 130 35.32 18.02 20.76
CA PRO A 130 36.46 17.22 20.32
C PRO A 130 36.66 15.96 21.18
N ARG A 131 35.58 15.24 21.50
CA ARG A 131 35.59 14.05 22.36
C ARG A 131 35.62 12.77 21.50
N PRO A 132 36.19 11.66 22.00
CA PRO A 132 36.28 10.42 21.22
C PRO A 132 34.91 9.82 20.89
N PHE A 133 33.89 10.09 21.71
CA PHE A 133 32.52 9.63 21.51
C PHE A 133 31.66 10.56 20.63
N THR A 134 32.21 11.66 20.13
CA THR A 134 31.45 12.59 19.26
C THR A 134 30.97 11.96 17.96
N PRO A 135 31.76 11.12 17.24
CA PRO A 135 31.29 10.49 16.00
C PRO A 135 30.04 9.61 16.16
N PRO A 136 29.99 8.62 17.07
CA PRO A 136 28.77 7.82 17.25
C PRO A 136 27.61 8.66 17.79
N LEU A 137 27.89 9.62 18.68
CA LEU A 137 26.86 10.51 19.20
C LEU A 137 26.26 11.40 18.10
N ALA A 138 27.09 11.91 17.17
CA ALA A 138 26.61 12.72 16.05
C ALA A 138 25.71 11.91 15.12
N GLY A 139 26.07 10.67 14.81
CA GLY A 139 25.23 9.76 14.03
C GLY A 139 23.90 9.47 14.74
N LEU A 140 23.94 9.02 15.99
CA LEU A 140 22.74 8.69 16.77
C LEU A 140 21.84 9.91 17.00
N ALA A 141 22.42 11.08 17.30
CA ALA A 141 21.65 12.31 17.47
C ALA A 141 21.01 12.76 16.16
N CYS A 142 21.71 12.67 15.03
CA CYS A 142 21.11 12.97 13.72
C CYS A 142 19.96 12.00 13.43
N TYR A 143 20.16 10.70 13.63
CA TYR A 143 19.10 9.70 13.46
C TYR A 143 17.89 10.03 14.34
N GLY A 144 18.09 10.20 15.65
CA GLY A 144 17.01 10.50 16.58
C GLY A 144 16.27 11.80 16.27
N VAL A 145 17.00 12.89 15.96
CA VAL A 145 16.39 14.18 15.63
C VAL A 145 15.57 14.10 14.35
N PHE A 146 16.10 13.50 13.28
CA PHE A 146 15.39 13.45 12.00
C PHE A 146 14.31 12.38 11.96
N SER A 147 14.44 11.27 12.70
CA SER A 147 13.35 10.32 12.92
C SER A 147 12.22 10.97 13.73
N TRP A 148 12.54 11.78 14.74
CA TRP A 148 11.52 12.54 15.48
C TRP A 148 10.87 13.63 14.62
N LEU A 149 11.64 14.29 13.75
CA LEU A 149 11.13 15.30 12.82
C LEU A 149 10.20 14.72 11.75
N ALA A 150 10.45 13.47 11.34
CA ALA A 150 9.70 12.73 10.34
C ALA A 150 8.51 11.93 10.91
N ASP A 151 8.24 12.03 12.21
CA ASP A 151 7.03 11.44 12.82
C ASP A 151 5.85 12.37 12.47
N ASP A 152 4.75 11.84 11.89
CA ASP A 152 3.62 12.51 11.18
C ASP A 152 2.79 13.54 11.99
N ARG A 153 3.38 14.21 12.99
CA ARG A 153 2.68 15.04 13.97
C ARG A 153 2.67 16.54 13.66
N GLY A 154 2.96 16.96 12.42
CA GLY A 154 2.67 18.33 11.97
C GLY A 154 3.66 18.93 10.97
N TRP A 155 3.82 20.26 11.03
CA TRP A 155 4.64 21.08 10.10
C TRP A 155 6.11 20.68 10.03
N ALA A 156 6.62 19.99 11.04
CA ALA A 156 8.01 19.58 11.16
C ALA A 156 8.40 18.53 10.10
N ASP A 157 7.45 17.70 9.69
CA ASP A 157 7.69 16.66 8.69
C ASP A 157 8.13 17.26 7.34
N LYS A 158 7.52 18.38 6.94
CA LYS A 158 7.87 19.10 5.70
C LYS A 158 9.33 19.62 5.69
N LEU A 159 10.00 19.69 6.84
CA LEU A 159 11.36 20.20 6.98
C LEU A 159 12.42 19.11 7.11
N ALA A 160 12.00 17.86 7.39
CA ALA A 160 12.93 16.75 7.48
C ALA A 160 13.55 16.49 6.09
N PRO A 161 14.83 16.11 5.99
CA PRO A 161 15.43 15.61 4.76
C PRO A 161 14.91 14.18 4.52
N GLY A 162 13.67 14.07 4.06
CA GLY A 162 12.94 12.83 3.80
C GLY A 162 11.46 13.08 3.52
N THR A 163 10.72 12.02 3.23
CA THR A 163 9.26 11.98 3.26
C THR A 163 8.82 11.35 4.60
N GLY A 164 7.86 11.95 5.30
CA GLY A 164 7.34 11.45 6.58
C GLY A 164 6.60 10.14 6.41
N GLU A 165 5.63 10.14 5.51
CA GLU A 165 4.84 8.96 5.19
C GLU A 165 5.64 7.91 4.38
N PRO A 166 5.39 6.61 4.61
CA PRO A 166 5.83 5.57 3.69
C PRO A 166 5.35 5.96 2.30
N TYR A 167 6.26 6.00 1.33
CA TYR A 167 5.93 6.40 -0.03
C TYR A 167 4.77 5.55 -0.54
N ASP A 168 3.61 6.19 -0.71
CA ASP A 168 2.46 5.54 -1.30
C ASP A 168 2.63 5.54 -2.82
N LEU A 169 2.62 4.34 -3.40
CA LEU A 169 2.83 4.12 -4.82
C LEU A 169 1.78 4.81 -5.71
N PHE A 170 0.67 5.25 -5.11
CA PHE A 170 -0.43 5.95 -5.77
C PHE A 170 -0.29 7.47 -5.78
N GLN A 171 0.74 8.03 -5.16
CA GLN A 171 0.96 9.48 -5.11
C GLN A 171 2.16 9.88 -5.98
N GLY A 172 1.88 10.60 -7.06
CA GLY A 172 2.91 11.11 -7.95
C GLY A 172 3.80 12.14 -7.23
N LEU A 173 5.10 12.08 -7.49
CA LEU A 173 6.07 13.02 -6.94
C LEU A 173 5.93 14.39 -7.62
N ASN A 174 5.41 15.40 -6.91
CA ASN A 174 5.42 16.77 -7.42
C ASN A 174 6.84 17.36 -7.30
N GLY A 175 7.43 17.75 -8.43
CA GLY A 175 8.79 18.29 -8.45
C GLY A 175 8.96 19.64 -7.72
N ALA A 176 7.91 20.45 -7.61
CA ALA A 176 7.95 21.78 -7.01
C ALA A 176 8.29 21.77 -5.49
N PRO A 177 7.60 21.00 -4.64
CA PRO A 177 7.93 20.92 -3.21
C PRO A 177 9.34 20.35 -2.95
N PHE A 178 9.80 19.38 -3.75
CA PHE A 178 11.20 18.90 -3.66
C PHE A 178 12.21 20.01 -3.99
N PHE A 179 11.89 20.89 -4.92
CA PHE A 179 12.75 22.02 -5.26
C PHE A 179 12.83 23.04 -4.11
N ASP A 180 11.68 23.40 -3.52
CA ASP A 180 11.66 24.32 -2.37
C ASP A 180 12.38 23.72 -1.15
N GLN A 181 12.22 22.41 -0.91
CA GLN A 181 12.94 21.67 0.12
C GLN A 181 14.45 21.61 -0.17
N THR A 182 14.85 21.47 -1.43
CA THR A 182 16.26 21.52 -1.84
C THR A 182 16.87 22.90 -1.54
N ILE A 183 16.14 23.99 -1.83
CA ILE A 183 16.59 25.35 -1.52
C ILE A 183 16.78 25.53 -0.01
N TRP A 184 15.81 25.07 0.79
CA TRP A 184 15.90 25.08 2.25
C TRP A 184 17.16 24.34 2.73
N LEU A 185 17.34 23.09 2.29
CA LEU A 185 18.45 22.22 2.70
C LEU A 185 19.81 22.80 2.30
N LEU A 186 19.94 23.35 1.09
CA LEU A 186 21.16 24.02 0.65
C LEU A 186 21.43 25.31 1.43
N GLY A 187 20.38 26.10 1.70
CA GLY A 187 20.47 27.33 2.50
C GLY A 187 20.96 27.05 3.91
N ILE A 188 20.36 26.11 4.64
CA ILE A 188 20.79 25.75 6.00
C ILE A 188 22.19 25.11 5.99
N THR A 189 22.52 24.28 5.00
CA THR A 189 23.86 23.69 4.85
C THR A 189 24.93 24.78 4.68
N ALA A 190 24.68 25.75 3.80
CA ALA A 190 25.57 26.88 3.58
C ALA A 190 25.68 27.76 4.82
N ALA A 191 24.55 28.06 5.50
CA ALA A 191 24.53 28.85 6.73
C ALA A 191 25.36 28.20 7.85
N LEU A 192 25.20 26.88 8.06
CA LEU A 192 25.96 26.14 9.07
C LEU A 192 27.46 26.12 8.74
N LEU A 193 27.82 25.83 7.48
CA LEU A 193 29.21 25.74 7.06
C LEU A 193 29.92 27.09 7.12
N LEU A 194 29.26 28.16 6.62
CA LEU A 194 29.79 29.51 6.63
C LEU A 194 29.82 30.10 8.05
N GLY A 195 28.79 29.84 8.87
CA GLY A 195 28.76 30.24 10.27
C GLY A 195 29.90 29.59 11.07
N TRP A 196 30.14 28.30 10.86
CA TRP A 196 31.30 27.61 11.42
C TRP A 196 32.63 28.21 10.92
N ALA A 197 32.74 28.49 9.62
CA ALA A 197 33.95 29.09 9.06
C ALA A 197 34.20 30.48 9.66
N ALA A 198 33.16 31.31 9.79
CA ALA A 198 33.22 32.62 10.43
C ALA A 198 33.66 32.51 11.90
N LEU A 199 33.16 31.52 12.64
CA LEU A 199 33.58 31.26 14.02
C LEU A 199 35.08 30.94 14.12
N VAL A 200 35.61 30.14 13.20
CA VAL A 200 37.00 29.70 13.20
C VAL A 200 37.95 30.78 12.68
N THR A 201 37.56 31.56 11.68
CA THR A 201 38.40 32.59 11.05
C THR A 201 38.23 33.99 11.65
N ARG A 202 37.14 34.22 12.40
CA ARG A 202 36.72 35.52 12.95
C ARG A 202 36.53 36.62 11.89
N GLN A 203 36.17 36.25 10.66
CA GLN A 203 35.97 37.20 9.56
C GLN A 203 34.51 37.64 9.42
N ALA A 204 34.24 38.94 9.51
CA ALA A 204 32.89 39.51 9.40
C ALA A 204 32.23 39.30 8.03
N LEU A 205 33.00 39.30 6.94
CA LEU A 205 32.46 39.04 5.59
C LEU A 205 31.83 37.64 5.48
N VAL A 206 32.46 36.63 6.10
CA VAL A 206 31.94 35.25 6.08
C VAL A 206 30.64 35.16 6.89
N LEU A 207 30.52 35.94 7.98
CA LEU A 207 29.30 36.05 8.75
C LEU A 207 28.17 36.69 7.94
N ALA A 208 28.45 37.75 7.17
CA ALA A 208 27.47 38.36 6.28
C ALA A 208 26.95 37.36 5.23
N CYS A 209 27.83 36.56 4.62
CA CYS A 209 27.43 35.48 3.71
C CYS A 209 26.60 34.40 4.42
N ALA A 210 26.92 34.06 5.67
CA ALA A 210 26.13 33.12 6.46
C ALA A 210 24.71 33.65 6.72
N LEU A 211 24.55 34.95 7.02
CA LEU A 211 23.24 35.58 7.21
C LEU A 211 22.42 35.59 5.92
N LEU A 212 23.05 35.84 4.76
CA LEU A 212 22.38 35.71 3.46
C LEU A 212 21.89 34.27 3.21
N ALA A 213 22.68 33.26 3.58
CA ALA A 213 22.26 31.86 3.49
C ALA A 213 21.10 31.52 4.44
N VAL A 214 21.01 32.16 5.61
CA VAL A 214 19.84 32.03 6.50
C VAL A 214 18.59 32.61 5.85
N LEU A 215 18.70 33.74 5.15
CA LEU A 215 17.56 34.35 4.43
C LEU A 215 17.07 33.45 3.29
N THR A 216 17.98 32.86 2.50
CA THR A 216 17.58 31.91 1.44
C THR A 216 16.93 30.65 2.02
N ALA A 217 17.44 30.17 3.15
CA ALA A 217 16.86 29.06 3.89
C ALA A 217 15.43 29.41 4.37
N GLY A 218 15.25 30.60 4.97
CA GLY A 218 13.94 31.10 5.40
C GLY A 218 12.94 31.25 4.24
N MET A 219 13.39 31.67 3.06
CA MET A 219 12.57 31.72 1.86
C MET A 219 12.14 30.33 1.37
N GLY A 220 13.01 29.33 1.48
CA GLY A 220 12.66 27.93 1.20
C GLY A 220 11.59 27.42 2.17
N VAL A 221 11.79 27.63 3.47
CA VAL A 221 10.83 27.22 4.52
C VAL A 221 9.47 27.86 4.33
N SER A 222 9.42 29.16 4.04
CA SER A 222 8.13 29.86 3.86
C SER A 222 7.35 29.30 2.68
N ARG A 223 8.03 28.95 1.58
CA ARG A 223 7.40 28.30 0.42
C ARG A 223 6.95 26.87 0.72
N VAL A 224 7.79 26.07 1.39
CA VAL A 224 7.45 24.70 1.79
C VAL A 224 6.23 24.69 2.72
N LEU A 225 6.16 25.62 3.68
CA LEU A 225 5.03 25.71 4.60
C LEU A 225 3.76 26.27 3.94
N ALA A 226 3.88 27.12 2.92
CA ALA A 226 2.75 27.66 2.17
C ALA A 226 2.07 26.63 1.25
N GLN A 227 2.73 25.51 0.94
CA GLN A 227 2.14 24.43 0.13
C GLN A 227 1.07 23.68 0.93
N PRO A 228 -0.21 23.69 0.47
CA PRO A 228 -1.32 23.08 1.21
C PRO A 228 -1.32 21.55 1.16
N LYS A 229 -0.65 20.94 0.17
CA LYS A 229 -0.52 19.48 0.01
C LYS A 229 0.94 19.04 0.15
N PRO A 230 1.22 17.86 0.75
CA PRO A 230 2.57 17.29 0.80
C PRO A 230 3.12 17.00 -0.61
N ALA A 231 4.43 16.73 -0.69
CA ALA A 231 5.15 16.63 -1.96
C ALA A 231 4.71 15.47 -2.87
N ALA A 232 4.08 14.45 -2.29
CA ALA A 232 3.49 13.31 -2.97
C ALA A 232 1.96 13.51 -2.97
N ALA A 233 1.40 14.20 -3.96
CA ALA A 233 -0.05 14.44 -3.98
C ALA A 233 -0.58 14.72 -5.40
N VAL A 234 0.08 14.19 -6.42
CA VAL A 234 -0.39 14.30 -7.81
C VAL A 234 -1.09 12.99 -8.16
N ASP A 235 -2.31 13.10 -8.69
CA ASP A 235 -3.06 11.95 -9.18
C ASP A 235 -2.28 11.30 -10.34
N ILE A 236 -2.00 10.00 -10.21
CA ILE A 236 -1.24 9.27 -11.21
C ILE A 236 -2.20 8.81 -12.32
N ALA A 237 -1.80 9.02 -13.57
CA ALA A 237 -2.51 8.45 -14.70
C ALA A 237 -2.31 6.92 -14.70
N TYR A 238 -3.36 6.17 -14.39
CA TYR A 238 -3.35 4.71 -14.44
C TYR A 238 -3.07 4.22 -15.86
N THR A 239 -2.30 3.13 -15.97
CA THR A 239 -2.18 2.37 -17.22
C THR A 239 -3.27 1.31 -17.21
N CYS A 240 -4.16 1.38 -18.20
CA CYS A 240 -5.26 0.44 -18.33
C CYS A 240 -5.01 -0.52 -19.48
N GLN A 241 -5.21 -1.81 -19.24
CA GLN A 241 -5.32 -2.82 -20.28
C GLN A 241 -6.80 -3.16 -20.44
N GLU A 242 -7.30 -2.97 -21.67
CA GLU A 242 -8.64 -3.39 -22.04
C GLU A 242 -8.54 -4.79 -22.65
N TRP A 243 -9.20 -5.78 -22.03
CA TRP A 243 -9.66 -7.09 -22.56
C TRP A 243 -9.37 -8.26 -21.58
N PRO A 244 -10.35 -9.13 -21.25
CA PRO A 244 -11.81 -9.04 -21.49
C PRO A 244 -12.54 -8.13 -20.48
N ILE A 245 -11.84 -7.71 -19.42
CA ILE A 245 -12.22 -6.67 -18.47
C ILE A 245 -11.20 -5.54 -18.54
N THR A 246 -11.57 -4.32 -18.14
CA THR A 246 -10.63 -3.19 -18.08
C THR A 246 -9.86 -3.25 -16.78
N VAL A 247 -8.56 -3.52 -16.82
CA VAL A 247 -7.71 -3.54 -15.62
C VAL A 247 -6.82 -2.31 -15.62
N CYS A 248 -7.01 -1.43 -14.63
CA CYS A 248 -6.24 -0.20 -14.45
C CYS A 248 -5.31 -0.35 -13.25
N MET A 249 -4.01 -0.26 -13.49
CA MET A 249 -2.97 -0.32 -12.47
C MET A 249 -2.01 0.86 -12.58
N HIS A 250 -1.25 1.11 -11.53
CA HIS A 250 -0.16 2.07 -11.55
C HIS A 250 0.83 1.73 -12.69
N PRO A 251 1.34 2.70 -13.46
CA PRO A 251 2.26 2.45 -14.58
C PRO A 251 3.48 1.58 -14.19
N GLY A 252 4.02 1.80 -12.99
CA GLY A 252 5.13 1.03 -12.43
C GLY A 252 4.84 -0.46 -12.17
N MET A 253 3.58 -0.87 -12.21
CA MET A 253 3.13 -2.26 -12.02
C MET A 253 2.52 -2.85 -13.28
N ARG A 254 2.76 -2.25 -14.45
CA ARG A 254 2.25 -2.73 -15.74
C ARG A 254 2.58 -4.20 -16.04
N ALA A 255 3.68 -4.72 -15.50
CA ALA A 255 4.08 -6.12 -15.66
C ALA A 255 3.05 -7.09 -15.04
N GLY A 256 2.32 -6.66 -14.01
CA GLY A 256 1.28 -7.45 -13.34
C GLY A 256 -0.09 -7.43 -14.03
N LEU A 257 -0.30 -6.57 -15.04
CA LEU A 257 -1.62 -6.41 -15.68
C LEU A 257 -2.18 -7.73 -16.24
N THR A 258 -1.32 -8.54 -16.88
CA THR A 258 -1.72 -9.82 -17.47
C THR A 258 -2.16 -10.84 -16.41
N GLU A 259 -1.40 -10.97 -15.33
CA GLU A 259 -1.67 -11.93 -14.25
C GLU A 259 -2.91 -11.52 -13.45
N LEU A 260 -3.01 -10.24 -13.11
CA LEU A 260 -4.20 -9.68 -12.45
C LEU A 260 -5.45 -9.80 -13.34
N GLY A 261 -5.33 -9.50 -14.63
CA GLY A 261 -6.41 -9.66 -15.59
C GLY A 261 -6.89 -11.10 -15.72
N ALA A 262 -5.98 -12.08 -15.72
CA ALA A 262 -6.33 -13.49 -15.76
C ALA A 262 -7.10 -13.93 -14.51
N ALA A 263 -6.64 -13.55 -13.31
CA ALA A 263 -7.31 -13.86 -12.05
C ALA A 263 -8.72 -13.26 -11.99
N PHE A 264 -8.86 -11.97 -12.32
CA PHE A 264 -10.14 -11.28 -12.24
C PHE A 264 -11.12 -11.65 -13.36
N THR A 265 -10.63 -12.12 -14.52
CA THR A 265 -11.51 -12.64 -15.59
C THR A 265 -12.34 -13.83 -15.12
N GLN A 266 -11.74 -14.73 -14.32
CA GLN A 266 -12.46 -15.88 -13.78
C GLN A 266 -13.56 -15.43 -12.81
N ILE A 267 -13.25 -14.48 -11.92
CA ILE A 267 -14.22 -13.93 -10.96
C ILE A 267 -15.34 -13.19 -11.70
N ALA A 268 -15.01 -12.34 -12.67
CA ALA A 268 -15.97 -11.62 -13.48
C ALA A 268 -16.94 -12.57 -14.18
N SER A 269 -16.46 -13.70 -14.70
CA SER A 269 -17.31 -14.71 -15.34
C SER A 269 -18.32 -15.37 -14.38
N ARG A 270 -17.96 -15.53 -13.10
CA ARG A 270 -18.84 -16.06 -12.04
C ARG A 270 -19.81 -15.02 -11.51
N LEU A 271 -19.42 -13.75 -11.48
CA LEU A 271 -20.28 -12.66 -11.02
C LEU A 271 -21.15 -12.06 -12.13
N ALA A 272 -20.95 -12.45 -13.39
CA ALA A 272 -21.73 -11.97 -14.53
C ALA A 272 -23.25 -12.16 -14.31
N GLY A 273 -24.00 -11.07 -14.42
CA GLY A 273 -25.46 -11.06 -14.23
C GLY A 273 -25.92 -11.01 -12.76
N THR A 274 -25.00 -10.97 -11.80
CA THR A 274 -25.30 -10.75 -10.38
C THR A 274 -25.20 -9.27 -10.01
N PRO A 275 -25.74 -8.81 -8.86
CA PRO A 275 -25.54 -7.44 -8.40
C PRO A 275 -24.06 -7.04 -8.17
N ALA A 276 -23.16 -8.02 -8.06
CA ALA A 276 -21.71 -7.80 -7.93
C ALA A 276 -20.95 -7.81 -9.25
N ALA A 277 -21.64 -7.86 -10.39
CA ALA A 277 -20.99 -7.87 -11.70
C ALA A 277 -20.10 -6.62 -11.87
N PHE A 278 -18.89 -6.84 -12.39
CA PHE A 278 -17.95 -5.77 -12.70
C PHE A 278 -17.34 -5.95 -14.09
N THR A 279 -16.93 -4.84 -14.69
CA THR A 279 -16.24 -4.78 -15.98
C THR A 279 -14.89 -4.09 -15.88
N ARG A 280 -14.62 -3.42 -14.75
CA ARG A 280 -13.38 -2.70 -14.48
C ARG A 280 -12.77 -3.12 -13.16
N VAL A 281 -11.46 -3.35 -13.15
CA VAL A 281 -10.64 -3.56 -11.96
C VAL A 281 -9.74 -2.35 -11.81
N GLU A 282 -9.73 -1.73 -10.64
CA GLU A 282 -8.92 -0.55 -10.38
C GLU A 282 -8.13 -0.70 -9.10
N GLN A 283 -6.83 -0.46 -9.22
CA GLN A 283 -5.94 -0.46 -8.08
C GLN A 283 -6.20 0.75 -7.17
N ARG A 284 -6.28 0.54 -5.86
CA ARG A 284 -6.49 1.58 -4.84
C ARG A 284 -5.36 1.58 -3.80
N PRO A 285 -5.13 2.72 -3.12
CA PRO A 285 -4.27 2.80 -1.94
C PRO A 285 -4.75 1.87 -0.82
N LEU A 286 -3.83 1.35 -0.01
CA LEU A 286 -4.15 0.43 1.09
C LEU A 286 -5.07 1.03 2.16
N ASP A 287 -5.03 2.36 2.33
CA ASP A 287 -5.86 3.07 3.31
C ASP A 287 -7.31 3.29 2.84
N ASP A 288 -7.58 3.07 1.55
CA ASP A 288 -8.92 3.19 0.99
C ASP A 288 -9.71 1.88 1.22
N PRO A 289 -10.93 1.94 1.77
CA PRO A 289 -11.72 0.72 1.92
C PRO A 289 -12.14 0.16 0.57
N LEU A 290 -11.91 -1.15 0.36
CA LEU A 290 -12.43 -1.90 -0.78
C LEU A 290 -13.96 -1.98 -0.70
N LYS A 291 -14.63 -1.02 -1.32
CA LYS A 291 -16.08 -1.03 -1.50
C LYS A 291 -16.38 -1.33 -2.96
N PRO A 292 -16.80 -2.56 -3.29
CA PRO A 292 -17.31 -2.88 -4.60
C PRO A 292 -18.40 -1.87 -4.97
N SER A 293 -18.25 -1.23 -6.13
CA SER A 293 -19.22 -0.26 -6.65
C SER A 293 -19.64 -0.68 -8.04
N ASN A 294 -20.83 -0.25 -8.49
CA ASN A 294 -21.48 -0.75 -9.70
C ASN A 294 -20.52 -0.78 -10.90
N GLY A 295 -20.06 -1.98 -11.29
CA GLY A 295 -19.16 -2.16 -12.43
C GLY A 295 -17.65 -2.12 -12.11
N LEU A 296 -17.25 -1.74 -10.89
CA LEU A 296 -15.86 -1.52 -10.47
C LEU A 296 -15.46 -2.44 -9.31
N ALA A 297 -14.39 -3.22 -9.52
CA ALA A 297 -13.70 -4.00 -8.51
C ALA A 297 -12.45 -3.25 -8.02
N PRO A 298 -12.49 -2.58 -6.85
CA PRO A 298 -11.28 -2.01 -6.27
C PRO A 298 -10.37 -3.13 -5.76
N VAL A 299 -9.06 -2.99 -5.91
CA VAL A 299 -8.06 -3.96 -5.43
C VAL A 299 -6.87 -3.28 -4.78
N HIS A 300 -6.30 -3.91 -3.74
CA HIS A 300 -4.99 -3.54 -3.23
C HIS A 300 -3.93 -4.44 -3.85
N VAL A 301 -2.89 -3.83 -4.40
CA VAL A 301 -1.71 -4.53 -4.91
C VAL A 301 -0.51 -3.74 -4.43
N PRO A 302 0.09 -4.09 -3.27
CA PRO A 302 1.22 -3.35 -2.71
C PRO A 302 2.53 -3.62 -3.47
N ASP A 303 2.68 -4.82 -4.04
CA ASP A 303 3.85 -5.26 -4.80
C ASP A 303 3.47 -6.28 -5.88
N LEU A 304 4.45 -6.70 -6.68
CA LEU A 304 4.32 -7.78 -7.68
C LEU A 304 5.07 -9.04 -7.23
N SER A 305 4.98 -9.38 -5.95
CA SER A 305 5.50 -10.65 -5.44
C SER A 305 4.73 -11.85 -6.02
N SER A 306 5.32 -13.05 -5.97
CA SER A 306 4.65 -14.24 -6.50
C SER A 306 3.31 -14.48 -5.81
N GLY A 307 2.22 -14.58 -6.56
CA GLY A 307 0.87 -14.79 -6.02
C GLY A 307 0.10 -13.49 -5.70
N PHE A 308 0.62 -12.32 -6.08
CA PHE A 308 -0.04 -11.03 -5.79
C PHE A 308 -1.46 -10.95 -6.39
N ALA A 309 -1.67 -11.54 -7.58
CA ALA A 309 -2.95 -11.50 -8.27
C ALA A 309 -4.00 -12.34 -7.56
N GLU A 310 -3.62 -13.52 -7.09
CA GLU A 310 -4.45 -14.37 -6.26
C GLU A 310 -4.78 -13.67 -4.94
N GLU A 311 -3.81 -13.10 -4.23
CA GLU A 311 -4.06 -12.40 -2.96
C GLU A 311 -5.06 -11.24 -3.14
N ALA A 312 -4.88 -10.41 -4.17
CA ALA A 312 -5.80 -9.33 -4.51
C ALA A 312 -7.22 -9.84 -4.85
N ALA A 313 -7.31 -10.96 -5.57
CA ALA A 313 -8.57 -11.65 -5.84
C ALA A 313 -9.24 -12.17 -4.56
N HIS A 314 -8.46 -12.74 -3.63
CA HIS A 314 -8.96 -13.23 -2.34
C HIS A 314 -9.52 -12.09 -1.49
N GLU A 315 -8.79 -10.97 -1.41
CA GLU A 315 -9.21 -9.79 -0.67
C GLU A 315 -10.49 -9.19 -1.25
N TYR A 316 -10.59 -9.07 -2.59
CA TYR A 316 -11.79 -8.60 -3.26
C TYR A 316 -13.01 -9.49 -2.96
N ILE A 317 -12.85 -10.82 -3.03
CA ILE A 317 -13.95 -11.76 -2.73
C ILE A 317 -14.36 -11.67 -1.25
N GLU A 318 -13.43 -11.50 -0.32
CA GLU A 318 -13.76 -11.27 1.09
C GLU A 318 -14.47 -9.92 1.30
N ALA A 319 -14.17 -8.90 0.49
CA ALA A 319 -14.85 -7.61 0.54
C ALA A 319 -16.30 -7.67 0.00
N LEU A 320 -16.66 -8.67 -0.81
CA LEU A 320 -18.03 -8.83 -1.31
C LEU A 320 -19.03 -9.11 -0.18
N ALA A 321 -18.62 -9.88 0.83
CA ALA A 321 -19.45 -10.22 1.98
C ALA A 321 -18.61 -10.31 3.26
N PRO A 322 -18.91 -9.50 4.30
CA PRO A 322 -18.17 -9.51 5.55
C PRO A 322 -18.23 -10.89 6.23
N ARG A 323 -17.25 -11.16 7.10
CA ARG A 323 -17.26 -12.37 7.91
C ARG A 323 -18.50 -12.41 8.82
N CYS A 324 -19.13 -13.57 8.88
CA CYS A 324 -20.34 -13.75 9.68
C CYS A 324 -20.01 -14.02 11.13
N GLN A 325 -20.81 -13.46 12.05
CA GLN A 325 -20.61 -13.65 13.49
C GLN A 325 -20.97 -15.08 13.95
N SER A 326 -21.93 -15.73 13.28
CA SER A 326 -22.31 -17.10 13.58
C SER A 326 -21.50 -18.10 12.75
N ALA A 327 -20.96 -19.14 13.40
CA ALA A 327 -20.22 -20.20 12.72
C ALA A 327 -21.04 -20.95 11.65
N VAL A 328 -22.36 -21.03 11.83
CA VAL A 328 -23.28 -21.62 10.85
C VAL A 328 -23.37 -20.75 9.59
N ALA A 329 -23.76 -19.48 9.70
CA ALA A 329 -23.80 -18.59 8.53
C ALA A 329 -22.42 -18.43 7.86
N GLU A 330 -21.34 -18.41 8.62
CA GLU A 330 -19.98 -18.37 8.07
C GLU A 330 -19.67 -19.62 7.24
N GLY A 331 -20.09 -20.80 7.66
CA GLY A 331 -19.91 -22.01 6.85
C GLY A 331 -20.64 -21.97 5.51
N TYR A 332 -21.87 -21.44 5.47
CA TYR A 332 -22.57 -21.20 4.20
C TYR A 332 -21.87 -20.14 3.34
N ARG A 333 -21.37 -19.05 3.94
CA ARG A 333 -20.58 -18.02 3.24
C ARG A 333 -19.33 -18.63 2.60
N GLN A 334 -18.61 -19.48 3.32
CA GLN A 334 -17.38 -20.13 2.85
C GLN A 334 -17.60 -21.05 1.65
N ILE A 335 -18.76 -21.71 1.53
CA ILE A 335 -19.11 -22.50 0.33
C ILE A 335 -19.15 -21.59 -0.91
N VAL A 336 -19.80 -20.42 -0.80
CA VAL A 336 -19.93 -19.47 -1.91
C VAL A 336 -18.58 -18.82 -2.22
N VAL A 337 -17.83 -18.39 -1.19
CA VAL A 337 -16.50 -17.78 -1.33
C VAL A 337 -15.51 -18.75 -2.00
N ALA A 338 -15.48 -20.02 -1.60
CA ALA A 338 -14.63 -21.03 -2.22
C ALA A 338 -14.95 -21.23 -3.71
N TRP A 339 -16.24 -21.28 -4.06
CA TRP A 339 -16.64 -21.32 -5.47
C TRP A 339 -16.24 -20.07 -6.25
N LEU A 340 -16.40 -18.87 -5.66
CA LEU A 340 -15.98 -17.61 -6.29
C LEU A 340 -14.47 -17.57 -6.53
N ARG A 341 -13.66 -18.18 -5.64
CA ARG A 341 -12.21 -18.35 -5.80
C ARG A 341 -11.83 -19.46 -6.78
N GLY A 342 -12.70 -20.44 -6.99
CA GLY A 342 -12.40 -21.63 -7.77
C GLY A 342 -11.61 -22.67 -6.99
N GLU A 343 -11.63 -22.56 -5.67
CA GLU A 343 -11.06 -23.51 -4.75
C GLU A 343 -11.97 -24.73 -4.58
N PRO A 344 -11.44 -25.88 -4.17
CA PRO A 344 -12.27 -27.00 -3.74
C PRO A 344 -13.15 -26.56 -2.56
N LEU A 345 -14.42 -26.95 -2.61
CA LEU A 345 -15.37 -26.58 -1.55
C LEU A 345 -14.89 -27.14 -0.20
N PRO A 346 -14.99 -26.35 0.89
CA PRO A 346 -14.42 -26.73 2.17
C PRO A 346 -15.09 -27.99 2.74
N GLY A 347 -14.28 -28.88 3.30
CA GLY A 347 -14.74 -29.94 4.20
C GLY A 347 -15.23 -29.29 5.49
N THR A 348 -16.54 -29.09 5.61
CA THR A 348 -17.13 -28.37 6.73
C THR A 348 -17.46 -29.32 7.88
N PRO A 349 -17.29 -28.90 9.16
CA PRO A 349 -17.46 -29.78 10.31
C PRO A 349 -18.93 -30.08 10.65
N LEU A 350 -19.88 -29.27 10.16
CA LEU A 350 -21.30 -29.42 10.46
C LEU A 350 -22.01 -30.23 9.35
N PRO A 351 -22.85 -31.22 9.68
CA PRO A 351 -23.53 -32.07 8.69
C PRO A 351 -24.39 -31.28 7.69
N GLU A 352 -25.02 -30.19 8.13
CA GLU A 352 -25.83 -29.30 7.30
C GLU A 352 -25.01 -28.57 6.23
N HIS A 353 -23.76 -28.21 6.53
CA HIS A 353 -22.86 -27.63 5.55
C HIS A 353 -22.36 -28.70 4.56
N HIS A 354 -22.15 -29.94 4.98
CA HIS A 354 -21.79 -31.03 4.07
C HIS A 354 -22.89 -31.28 3.03
N TYR A 355 -24.17 -31.26 3.45
CA TYR A 355 -25.30 -31.33 2.53
C TYR A 355 -25.29 -30.14 1.56
N ALA A 356 -25.16 -28.92 2.07
CA ALA A 356 -25.12 -27.71 1.24
C ALA A 356 -23.97 -27.73 0.23
N THR A 357 -22.77 -28.12 0.65
CA THR A 357 -21.59 -28.31 -0.21
C THR A 357 -21.86 -29.33 -1.31
N THR A 358 -22.44 -30.49 -0.96
CA THR A 358 -22.76 -31.54 -1.93
C THR A 358 -23.79 -31.07 -2.95
N SER A 359 -24.88 -30.48 -2.48
CA SER A 359 -25.94 -29.91 -3.33
C SER A 359 -25.39 -28.82 -4.25
N PHE A 360 -24.65 -27.85 -3.71
CA PHE A 360 -24.05 -26.75 -4.47
C PHE A 360 -23.02 -27.25 -5.51
N SER A 361 -22.25 -28.28 -5.16
CA SER A 361 -21.27 -28.91 -6.07
C SER A 361 -21.94 -29.61 -7.26
N SER A 362 -23.16 -30.10 -7.09
CA SER A 362 -23.92 -30.77 -8.15
C SER A 362 -24.52 -29.81 -9.18
N TRP A 363 -24.61 -28.51 -8.84
CA TRP A 363 -25.17 -27.51 -9.73
C TRP A 363 -24.20 -27.14 -10.85
N SER A 364 -24.76 -26.90 -12.04
CA SER A 364 -24.03 -26.26 -13.14
C SER A 364 -23.61 -24.84 -12.77
N GLU A 365 -22.56 -24.32 -13.42
CA GLU A 365 -22.11 -22.93 -13.23
C GLU A 365 -23.24 -21.91 -13.47
N HIS A 366 -24.10 -22.15 -14.47
CA HIS A 366 -25.26 -21.29 -14.71
C HIS A 366 -26.23 -21.27 -13.52
N GLN A 367 -26.53 -22.43 -12.93
CA GLN A 367 -27.38 -22.53 -11.74
C GLN A 367 -26.76 -21.84 -10.52
N ARG A 368 -25.44 -21.97 -10.31
CA ARG A 368 -24.74 -21.27 -9.20
C ARG A 368 -24.80 -19.75 -9.36
N ARG A 369 -24.62 -19.24 -10.58
CA ARG A 369 -24.75 -17.81 -10.88
C ARG A 369 -26.17 -17.31 -10.66
N GLU A 370 -27.15 -18.05 -11.16
CA GLU A 370 -28.56 -17.70 -11.01
C GLU A 370 -29.00 -17.73 -9.53
N TRP A 371 -28.51 -18.71 -8.78
CA TRP A 371 -28.67 -18.77 -7.34
C TRP A 371 -28.05 -17.54 -6.65
N LEU A 372 -26.81 -17.19 -6.98
CA LEU A 372 -26.14 -16.03 -6.39
C LEU A 372 -26.90 -14.74 -6.74
N ARG A 373 -27.42 -14.61 -7.95
CA ARG A 373 -28.25 -13.49 -8.39
C ARG A 373 -29.49 -13.30 -7.51
N MET A 374 -30.16 -14.40 -7.15
CA MET A 374 -31.36 -14.36 -6.29
C MET A 374 -31.05 -14.09 -4.82
N PHE A 375 -29.96 -14.65 -4.30
CA PHE A 375 -29.64 -14.64 -2.86
C PHE A 375 -28.45 -13.74 -2.49
N TYR A 376 -28.06 -12.82 -3.37
CA TYR A 376 -26.90 -11.95 -3.16
C TYR A 376 -27.00 -11.13 -1.88
N SER A 377 -28.18 -10.56 -1.58
CA SER A 377 -28.39 -9.78 -0.35
C SER A 377 -28.25 -10.62 0.92
N ASP A 378 -28.67 -11.89 0.88
CA ASP A 378 -28.54 -12.79 2.02
C ASP A 378 -27.11 -13.29 2.19
N PHE A 379 -26.38 -13.45 1.08
CA PHE A 379 -24.94 -13.67 1.08
C PHE A 379 -24.19 -12.49 1.73
N GLN A 380 -24.42 -11.26 1.28
CA GLN A 380 -23.79 -10.06 1.87
C GLN A 380 -24.21 -9.82 3.32
N GLY A 381 -25.47 -10.11 3.65
CA GLY A 381 -26.04 -9.87 4.98
C GLY A 381 -25.81 -10.98 6.00
N CYS A 382 -25.06 -12.04 5.66
CA CYS A 382 -24.87 -13.21 6.52
C CYS A 382 -26.18 -13.90 6.94
N ARG A 383 -27.14 -14.00 6.01
CA ARG A 383 -28.47 -14.60 6.22
C ARG A 383 -28.67 -15.93 5.49
N LEU A 384 -27.62 -16.45 4.84
CA LEU A 384 -27.66 -17.77 4.22
C LEU A 384 -27.94 -18.86 5.26
N SER A 385 -28.71 -19.87 4.83
CA SER A 385 -29.17 -20.98 5.66
C SER A 385 -29.37 -22.23 4.80
N SER A 386 -29.62 -23.38 5.43
CA SER A 386 -29.82 -24.66 4.75
C SER A 386 -30.94 -24.64 3.70
N THR A 387 -31.99 -23.82 3.89
CA THR A 387 -33.10 -23.70 2.93
C THR A 387 -32.67 -23.10 1.60
N HIS A 388 -31.61 -22.29 1.59
CA HIS A 388 -31.05 -21.71 0.37
C HIS A 388 -30.32 -22.75 -0.49
N PHE A 389 -29.87 -23.87 0.10
CA PHE A 389 -29.12 -24.93 -0.58
C PHE A 389 -29.98 -26.18 -0.83
N GLY A 390 -31.29 -26.01 -0.96
CA GLY A 390 -32.25 -27.09 -1.25
C GLY A 390 -32.95 -27.68 -0.02
N GLY A 391 -32.69 -27.14 1.18
CA GLY A 391 -33.23 -27.68 2.43
C GLY A 391 -32.59 -29.02 2.74
N GLY A 392 -31.58 -29.02 3.62
CA GLY A 392 -31.05 -30.27 4.16
C GLY A 392 -32.14 -31.09 4.86
N PRO A 393 -31.83 -32.29 5.40
CA PRO A 393 -32.76 -32.99 6.26
C PRO A 393 -33.03 -32.10 7.47
N SER A 394 -34.03 -31.23 7.35
CA SER A 394 -34.63 -30.46 8.44
C SER A 394 -34.83 -31.51 9.51
N HIS A 395 -34.13 -31.38 10.63
CA HIS A 395 -34.26 -32.27 11.79
C HIS A 395 -35.70 -32.71 11.81
N ALA A 396 -35.95 -33.97 11.40
CA ALA A 396 -37.29 -34.46 11.18
C ALA A 396 -38.03 -34.10 12.43
N GLN A 397 -38.90 -33.09 12.31
CA GLN A 397 -39.43 -32.34 13.42
C GLN A 397 -40.07 -33.41 14.26
N VAL A 398 -39.40 -33.78 15.37
CA VAL A 398 -39.76 -34.97 16.15
C VAL A 398 -41.21 -34.75 16.46
N ALA A 399 -42.08 -35.50 15.78
CA ALA A 399 -43.50 -35.34 15.91
C ALA A 399 -43.77 -35.37 17.41
N PRO A 400 -44.48 -34.39 17.99
CA PRO A 400 -44.74 -34.40 19.41
C PRO A 400 -45.34 -35.78 19.70
N SER A 401 -44.63 -36.55 20.52
CA SER A 401 -45.01 -37.92 20.84
C SER A 401 -46.43 -37.86 21.39
N VAL A 402 -47.41 -38.20 20.55
CA VAL A 402 -48.80 -38.28 20.93
C VAL A 402 -48.86 -39.43 21.93
N ARG A 403 -48.83 -39.05 23.20
CA ARG A 403 -49.04 -39.93 24.34
C ARG A 403 -50.49 -40.43 24.24
N PRO A 404 -50.74 -41.75 24.07
CA PRO A 404 -52.11 -42.25 24.09
C PRO A 404 -52.65 -42.13 25.51
N THR A 405 -53.62 -41.24 25.73
CA THR A 405 -54.45 -41.24 26.93
C THR A 405 -55.45 -42.41 26.87
N PRO A 406 -55.59 -43.19 27.95
CA PRO A 406 -56.54 -44.30 27.98
C PRO A 406 -57.97 -43.79 28.17
N GLU A 407 -58.90 -44.61 27.67
CA GLU A 407 -60.34 -44.54 27.81
C GLU A 407 -60.83 -43.93 29.13
N SER A 408 -61.73 -42.96 29.00
CA SER A 408 -62.85 -42.87 29.94
C SER A 408 -64.10 -42.41 29.19
N SER A 409 -65.16 -43.09 29.55
CA SER A 409 -66.41 -43.22 28.86
C SER A 409 -67.45 -42.24 29.41
N HIS A 410 -68.49 -42.03 28.60
CA HIS A 410 -69.89 -41.73 28.99
C HIS A 410 -70.42 -40.29 28.97
N VAL A 411 -71.51 -40.18 28.18
CA VAL A 411 -72.82 -39.55 28.45
C VAL A 411 -73.09 -38.18 27.81
N TYR A 412 -73.93 -38.22 26.77
CA TYR A 412 -74.78 -37.15 26.23
C TYR A 412 -76.07 -37.01 27.07
N PRO A 413 -76.76 -35.84 27.07
CA PRO A 413 -77.90 -35.68 26.14
C PRO A 413 -78.21 -34.26 25.60
N VAL A 414 -78.62 -34.23 24.33
CA VAL A 414 -79.82 -33.55 23.74
C VAL A 414 -79.92 -32.01 23.62
N TYR A 415 -80.15 -31.56 22.36
CA TYR A 415 -80.53 -30.24 21.77
C TYR A 415 -82.00 -29.80 22.07
N PRO A 416 -82.47 -28.52 21.89
CA PRO A 416 -82.59 -27.79 20.58
C PRO A 416 -82.35 -26.24 20.66
N GLY A 417 -81.97 -25.51 19.60
CA GLY A 417 -82.86 -24.98 18.54
C GLY A 417 -82.73 -23.44 18.40
N PRO A 418 -83.18 -22.80 17.29
CA PRO A 418 -82.58 -21.57 16.70
C PRO A 418 -83.49 -20.30 16.76
N SER A 419 -83.08 -19.23 16.04
CA SER A 419 -83.72 -17.91 15.74
C SER A 419 -83.37 -16.76 16.70
N GLY A 420 -83.10 -15.52 16.31
CA GLY A 420 -83.09 -14.80 15.03
C GLY A 420 -83.29 -13.31 15.33
N ALA A 421 -82.50 -12.39 14.76
CA ALA A 421 -82.86 -10.98 14.53
C ALA A 421 -81.71 -10.22 13.83
N THR A 422 -82.00 -9.73 12.63
CA THR A 422 -81.28 -8.76 11.79
C THR A 422 -81.62 -7.30 12.24
N PRO A 423 -81.45 -6.24 11.42
CA PRO A 423 -80.21 -5.51 11.13
C PRO A 423 -80.39 -3.96 11.28
N ALA A 424 -79.32 -3.17 11.14
CA ALA A 424 -79.31 -1.80 10.58
C ALA A 424 -77.84 -1.36 10.50
N GLY A 425 -77.26 -1.04 9.33
CA GLY A 425 -77.62 0.09 8.48
C GLY A 425 -77.12 1.37 9.17
N SER A 426 -76.04 2.03 8.77
CA SER A 426 -75.96 2.79 7.52
C SER A 426 -74.52 3.29 7.32
N ALA A 427 -74.09 3.32 6.06
CA ALA A 427 -72.83 3.89 5.58
C ALA A 427 -72.96 5.44 5.38
N PRO A 428 -72.19 6.09 4.49
CA PRO A 428 -70.93 6.79 4.81
C PRO A 428 -70.96 8.28 4.40
N ALA A 429 -70.00 9.09 4.84
CA ALA A 429 -69.59 10.32 4.13
C ALA A 429 -68.27 10.89 4.67
N ALA A 430 -67.26 10.97 3.80
CA ALA A 430 -66.23 12.01 3.84
C ALA A 430 -66.79 13.28 3.12
N PRO A 431 -66.01 14.34 2.80
CA PRO A 431 -64.76 14.89 3.36
C PRO A 431 -64.89 16.42 3.66
N GLY A 432 -63.88 17.04 4.28
CA GLY A 432 -63.81 18.50 4.38
C GLY A 432 -62.46 19.06 4.85
N THR A 433 -61.64 19.52 3.91
CA THR A 433 -60.78 20.74 4.03
C THR A 433 -61.66 22.00 4.09
N PRO A 434 -61.21 23.25 4.39
CA PRO A 434 -59.83 23.81 4.43
C PRO A 434 -59.57 24.83 5.58
N GLY A 435 -58.39 25.48 5.58
CA GLY A 435 -58.20 26.83 6.16
C GLY A 435 -56.91 27.00 6.96
N THR A 436 -55.80 27.44 6.35
CA THR A 436 -55.30 28.84 6.33
C THR A 436 -55.45 29.66 7.61
N GLY A 437 -54.31 30.09 8.15
CA GLY A 437 -54.14 31.42 8.76
C GLY A 437 -53.67 31.41 10.21
N ALA A 438 -52.42 31.86 10.44
CA ALA A 438 -52.09 32.95 11.37
C ALA A 438 -50.59 32.95 11.71
N THR A 439 -49.87 33.95 11.19
CA THR A 439 -48.79 34.64 11.92
C THR A 439 -49.43 35.52 13.01
N PRO A 440 -48.80 35.71 14.18
CA PRO A 440 -47.75 36.73 14.39
C PRO A 440 -46.60 36.17 15.26
N GLY A 441 -45.34 36.61 15.19
CA GLY A 441 -44.85 37.98 15.28
C GLY A 441 -44.09 38.14 16.61
N ALA A 442 -42.84 38.62 16.50
CA ALA A 442 -42.05 39.34 17.51
C ALA A 442 -41.24 38.57 18.58
N SER A 443 -39.92 38.65 18.38
CA SER A 443 -38.94 39.22 19.33
C SER A 443 -38.36 38.34 20.45
N GLY A 444 -37.02 38.23 20.45
CA GLY A 444 -36.26 38.52 21.65
C GLY A 444 -35.10 37.60 22.00
N SER A 445 -33.90 38.19 21.96
CA SER A 445 -32.68 37.85 22.71
C SER A 445 -31.95 36.55 22.39
N GLY A 446 -30.68 36.73 22.03
CA GLY A 446 -29.74 35.67 21.72
C GLY A 446 -29.17 34.98 22.95
N TYR A 447 -28.69 33.76 22.69
CA TYR A 447 -27.54 33.17 23.33
C TYR A 447 -26.81 32.35 22.27
N THR A 448 -25.52 32.62 22.12
CA THR A 448 -24.56 31.83 21.36
C THR A 448 -24.37 30.48 22.04
N ARG A 449 -24.72 29.38 21.37
CA ARG A 449 -24.24 28.03 21.73
C ARG A 449 -24.26 27.07 20.53
N GLU A 450 -23.07 26.58 20.23
CA GLU A 450 -22.70 25.29 19.61
C GLU A 450 -23.67 24.66 18.60
N ALA A 451 -23.26 24.65 17.33
CA ALA A 451 -23.88 23.87 16.26
C ALA A 451 -23.65 22.35 16.48
N PRO A 452 -24.70 21.51 16.42
CA PRO A 452 -24.55 20.08 16.24
C PRO A 452 -24.69 19.66 14.77
N ALA A 453 -23.94 18.61 14.44
CA ALA A 453 -23.95 17.74 13.26
C ALA A 453 -25.06 17.97 12.20
N GLU A 454 -24.61 18.28 10.98
CA GLU A 454 -25.41 18.18 9.76
C GLU A 454 -25.87 16.72 9.56
N ARG A 455 -27.18 16.52 9.68
CA ARG A 455 -27.89 15.33 9.20
C ARG A 455 -28.08 15.50 7.70
N TRP A 456 -27.29 14.77 6.92
CA TRP A 456 -27.44 14.67 5.46
C TRP A 456 -28.62 13.74 5.13
N THR A 457 -29.62 14.24 4.41
CA THR A 457 -30.66 13.43 3.75
C THR A 457 -30.63 13.75 2.26
N PRO A 458 -30.41 12.77 1.36
CA PRO A 458 -30.51 13.01 -0.07
C PRO A 458 -31.99 13.14 -0.47
N ASP A 459 -32.27 14.23 -1.17
CA ASP A 459 -33.53 14.50 -1.87
C ASP A 459 -33.68 13.51 -3.04
N THR A 460 -34.73 12.69 -3.02
CA THR A 460 -35.03 11.71 -4.08
C THR A 460 -36.16 12.17 -5.01
N SER A 461 -36.46 13.47 -5.08
CA SER A 461 -37.48 13.98 -6.00
C SER A 461 -36.85 14.53 -7.28
N GLY A 462 -36.68 13.69 -8.32
CA GLY A 462 -36.37 14.27 -9.64
C GLY A 462 -35.83 13.44 -10.79
N VAL A 463 -35.68 12.11 -10.73
CA VAL A 463 -35.19 11.34 -11.89
C VAL A 463 -36.11 10.17 -12.21
N SER A 464 -37.04 10.40 -13.13
CA SER A 464 -37.75 9.34 -13.86
C SER A 464 -36.84 8.78 -14.95
N TRP A 465 -36.56 7.47 -14.91
CA TRP A 465 -35.78 6.77 -15.94
C TRP A 465 -36.64 6.44 -17.17
N PRO A 466 -36.11 6.53 -18.41
CA PRO A 466 -36.82 6.10 -19.60
C PRO A 466 -36.84 4.57 -19.70
N VAL A 467 -38.02 4.04 -20.04
CA VAL A 467 -38.24 2.64 -20.43
C VAL A 467 -37.68 2.46 -21.84
N PHE A 468 -36.78 1.49 -22.03
CA PHE A 468 -36.27 1.11 -23.34
C PHE A 468 -37.22 0.09 -23.99
N ASP A 469 -37.83 0.48 -25.12
CA ASP A 469 -38.52 -0.43 -26.04
C ASP A 469 -37.51 -1.10 -26.99
N PRO A 470 -37.60 -2.42 -27.23
CA PRO A 470 -36.69 -3.11 -28.13
C PRO A 470 -37.22 -3.09 -29.57
N THR A 471 -36.74 -2.16 -30.39
CA THR A 471 -36.96 -2.17 -31.84
C THR A 471 -35.68 -2.62 -32.56
N PRO A 472 -35.72 -3.64 -33.45
CA PRO A 472 -34.53 -4.11 -34.16
C PRO A 472 -34.06 -3.12 -35.24
N PRO A 473 -32.75 -3.04 -35.51
CA PRO A 473 -32.18 -2.01 -36.38
C PRO A 473 -32.43 -2.31 -37.88
N GLN A 474 -32.79 -1.25 -38.60
CA GLN A 474 -33.02 -1.21 -40.04
C GLN A 474 -31.70 -0.87 -40.77
N PRO A 475 -31.38 -1.50 -41.92
CA PRO A 475 -30.11 -1.28 -42.60
C PRO A 475 -30.06 0.08 -43.30
N ALA A 476 -29.02 0.87 -43.02
CA ALA A 476 -28.78 2.18 -43.61
C ALA A 476 -28.27 2.07 -45.06
N GLN A 477 -28.89 2.84 -45.95
CA GLN A 477 -28.45 3.07 -47.32
C GLN A 477 -27.27 4.04 -47.34
N ALA A 478 -26.28 3.75 -48.20
CA ALA A 478 -25.09 4.56 -48.41
C ALA A 478 -25.39 5.78 -49.31
N GLU A 479 -24.98 6.96 -48.87
CA GLU A 479 -25.00 8.21 -49.65
C GLU A 479 -23.56 8.58 -50.07
N PRO A 480 -23.31 9.15 -51.28
CA PRO A 480 -21.97 9.28 -51.85
C PRO A 480 -21.18 10.47 -51.29
N ALA A 481 -19.89 10.24 -51.04
CA ALA A 481 -18.94 11.22 -50.54
C ALA A 481 -18.64 12.36 -51.54
N GLN A 482 -18.66 13.60 -51.05
CA GLN A 482 -18.09 14.78 -51.70
C GLN A 482 -16.55 14.84 -51.52
N PRO A 483 -15.79 15.34 -52.52
CA PRO A 483 -14.33 15.35 -52.47
C PRO A 483 -13.79 16.52 -51.62
N ALA A 484 -12.93 16.17 -50.65
CA ALA A 484 -12.20 17.12 -49.83
C ALA A 484 -10.99 17.72 -50.58
N GLN A 485 -10.81 19.04 -50.42
CA GLN A 485 -9.73 19.84 -50.97
C GLN A 485 -8.37 19.49 -50.35
N ALA A 486 -7.34 19.39 -51.20
CA ALA A 486 -5.97 19.06 -50.82
C ALA A 486 -5.22 20.26 -50.20
N HIS A 487 -4.52 20.02 -49.09
CA HIS A 487 -3.44 20.87 -48.60
C HIS A 487 -2.08 20.24 -48.95
N PRO A 488 -1.06 21.04 -49.36
CA PRO A 488 0.21 20.51 -49.80
C PRO A 488 1.09 20.05 -48.63
N ALA A 489 1.63 18.84 -48.76
CA ALA A 489 2.58 18.24 -47.84
C ALA A 489 3.98 18.85 -47.99
N GLN A 490 4.58 19.25 -46.87
CA GLN A 490 6.00 19.59 -46.76
C GLN A 490 6.83 18.30 -46.67
N ALA A 491 7.71 18.08 -47.66
CA ALA A 491 8.64 16.96 -47.69
C ALA A 491 9.78 17.14 -46.68
N HIS A 492 10.00 16.13 -45.83
CA HIS A 492 11.24 15.95 -45.07
C HIS A 492 12.15 14.97 -45.83
N PRO A 493 13.46 15.24 -45.98
CA PRO A 493 14.37 14.33 -46.65
C PRO A 493 14.69 13.11 -45.78
N ALA A 494 14.60 11.92 -46.39
CA ALA A 494 14.97 10.65 -45.81
C ALA A 494 16.48 10.57 -45.55
N GLN A 495 16.87 10.32 -44.29
CA GLN A 495 18.22 9.91 -43.95
C GLN A 495 18.41 8.43 -44.26
N ALA A 496 19.39 8.14 -45.13
CA ALA A 496 19.81 6.79 -45.48
C ALA A 496 20.55 6.12 -44.30
N GLN A 497 20.08 4.95 -43.89
CA GLN A 497 20.79 4.04 -42.98
C GLN A 497 21.89 3.28 -43.77
N PRO A 498 23.13 3.21 -43.27
CA PRO A 498 24.15 2.35 -43.86
C PRO A 498 23.88 0.88 -43.51
N ALA A 499 23.89 0.03 -44.53
CA ALA A 499 23.78 -1.42 -44.44
C ALA A 499 24.95 -2.01 -43.63
N GLN A 500 24.63 -2.70 -42.53
CA GLN A 500 25.58 -3.53 -41.81
C GLN A 500 25.75 -4.88 -42.53
N ALA A 501 26.98 -5.17 -42.94
CA ALA A 501 27.37 -6.44 -43.50
C ALA A 501 27.43 -7.52 -42.41
N GLN A 502 26.68 -8.60 -42.59
CA GLN A 502 26.80 -9.82 -41.79
C GLN A 502 28.07 -10.59 -42.21
N PRO A 503 28.92 -11.03 -41.27
CA PRO A 503 29.99 -11.99 -41.58
C PRO A 503 29.38 -13.37 -41.82
N ARG A 504 29.64 -13.93 -43.01
CA ARG A 504 29.41 -15.35 -43.33
C ARG A 504 30.35 -16.21 -42.49
N GLU A 505 29.80 -16.99 -41.59
CA GLU A 505 30.51 -18.06 -40.89
C GLU A 505 30.68 -19.26 -41.83
N ALA A 506 31.93 -19.67 -42.04
CA ALA A 506 32.31 -20.72 -42.95
C ALA A 506 32.15 -22.10 -42.28
N THR A 507 31.42 -22.99 -42.97
CA THR A 507 31.34 -24.42 -42.69
C THR A 507 32.69 -25.10 -42.92
N PRO A 508 33.26 -25.84 -41.94
CA PRO A 508 34.34 -26.78 -42.22
C PRO A 508 33.77 -28.16 -42.59
N ALA A 509 34.38 -28.71 -43.63
CA ALA A 509 34.05 -29.99 -44.24
C ALA A 509 34.22 -31.20 -43.31
N GLN A 510 33.35 -32.18 -43.52
CA GLN A 510 33.48 -33.56 -43.05
C GLN A 510 34.74 -34.20 -43.66
N ALA A 511 35.60 -34.75 -42.81
CA ALA A 511 36.58 -35.76 -43.20
C ALA A 511 36.38 -36.99 -42.30
N ALA A 512 36.10 -38.11 -42.95
CA ALA A 512 36.05 -39.43 -42.35
C ALA A 512 37.46 -39.90 -41.96
N GLY A 513 37.57 -40.58 -40.82
CA GLY A 513 38.79 -41.25 -40.37
C GLY A 513 38.55 -42.07 -39.12
N GLU A 514 38.58 -43.40 -39.28
CA GLU A 514 38.49 -44.45 -38.26
C GLU A 514 39.46 -44.28 -37.08
N GLY A 515 39.05 -44.75 -35.89
CA GLY A 515 40.02 -44.99 -34.80
C GLY A 515 39.45 -45.12 -33.37
N ALA A 516 38.89 -46.29 -33.05
CA ALA A 516 38.89 -47.00 -31.76
C ALA A 516 38.30 -46.37 -30.45
N PRO A 517 37.77 -47.20 -29.52
CA PRO A 517 37.05 -46.78 -28.32
C PRO A 517 37.92 -46.82 -27.05
N ALA A 518 37.68 -45.91 -26.10
CA ALA A 518 38.05 -46.10 -24.69
C ALA A 518 37.19 -45.24 -23.75
N GLN A 519 36.28 -45.89 -23.04
CA GLN A 519 35.56 -45.35 -21.87
C GLN A 519 36.53 -45.20 -20.69
N PRO A 520 36.48 -44.10 -19.92
CA PRO A 520 37.01 -44.09 -18.55
C PRO A 520 35.93 -44.48 -17.53
N PRO A 521 36.27 -45.30 -16.52
CA PRO A 521 35.30 -45.84 -15.57
C PRO A 521 34.97 -44.86 -14.44
N ALA A 522 33.73 -45.00 -13.97
CA ALA A 522 33.20 -44.43 -12.74
C ALA A 522 34.04 -44.81 -11.52
N ARG A 523 34.30 -43.83 -10.64
CA ARG A 523 34.84 -44.06 -9.30
C ARG A 523 33.70 -44.31 -8.29
N PRO A 524 33.81 -45.31 -7.42
CA PRO A 524 32.90 -45.52 -6.30
C PRO A 524 33.35 -44.69 -5.08
N VAL A 525 32.38 -44.07 -4.39
CA VAL A 525 32.57 -43.51 -3.05
C VAL A 525 32.07 -44.54 -2.05
N ALA A 526 33.00 -45.22 -1.37
CA ALA A 526 32.74 -45.92 -0.14
C ALA A 526 34.03 -45.96 0.69
N GLN A 527 34.07 -45.21 1.79
CA GLN A 527 34.90 -45.57 2.93
C GLN A 527 34.28 -45.01 4.22
N ALA A 528 33.80 -45.96 5.03
CA ALA A 528 33.55 -45.79 6.44
C ALA A 528 34.88 -45.70 7.20
N GLN A 529 34.92 -44.94 8.30
CA GLN A 529 35.46 -45.42 9.59
C GLN A 529 35.34 -44.37 10.71
N ALA A 530 34.94 -44.88 11.88
CA ALA A 530 35.34 -44.54 13.24
C ALA A 530 35.28 -43.05 13.66
N GLY A 531 34.48 -42.65 14.64
CA GLY A 531 34.43 -43.24 15.98
C GLY A 531 35.21 -42.33 16.92
N ASN A 532 34.53 -41.65 17.85
CA ASN A 532 35.08 -41.25 19.14
C ASN A 532 33.93 -40.94 20.10
N ALA A 533 33.83 -41.81 21.09
CA ALA A 533 33.01 -41.67 22.28
C ALA A 533 33.85 -41.09 23.42
N ALA A 534 33.15 -40.44 24.34
CA ALA A 534 33.46 -40.22 25.76
C ALA A 534 34.61 -39.28 26.12
N LYS A 535 34.29 -38.23 26.89
CA LYS A 535 34.82 -38.01 28.25
C LYS A 535 33.97 -37.00 29.04
N ASP A 536 33.39 -37.53 30.12
CA ASP A 536 33.39 -37.00 31.49
C ASP A 536 32.66 -35.65 31.75
N ALA A 537 31.49 -35.63 32.38
CA ALA A 537 31.19 -35.91 33.80
C ALA A 537 31.83 -34.87 34.76
N GLU A 538 31.05 -33.87 35.16
CA GLU A 538 31.27 -33.19 36.44
C GLU A 538 29.92 -32.93 37.15
N GLN A 539 29.96 -33.22 38.45
CA GLN A 539 28.88 -33.45 39.38
C GLN A 539 28.57 -32.19 40.22
N VAL A 540 27.27 -31.88 40.41
CA VAL A 540 26.59 -31.62 41.72
C VAL A 540 26.90 -30.26 42.43
N PRO A 541 26.05 -29.70 43.35
CA PRO A 541 24.72 -30.09 43.84
C PRO A 541 23.60 -29.01 43.78
N ALA A 542 22.38 -29.50 43.94
CA ALA A 542 21.20 -28.79 44.41
C ALA A 542 21.29 -28.39 45.91
N SER A 543 20.65 -27.27 46.28
CA SER A 543 20.34 -26.97 47.68
C SER A 543 18.89 -26.50 47.83
N HIS A 544 18.25 -27.08 48.83
CA HIS A 544 16.89 -26.88 49.31
C HIS A 544 16.58 -25.45 49.75
N ARG A 545 15.33 -25.01 49.58
CA ARG A 545 14.46 -24.55 50.69
C ARG A 545 13.00 -24.36 50.26
N HIS A 546 12.12 -24.80 51.14
CA HIS A 546 10.66 -24.79 51.06
C HIS A 546 10.09 -23.68 52.01
N PRO A 547 8.76 -23.51 52.19
CA PRO A 547 8.02 -22.26 51.97
C PRO A 547 7.55 -21.54 53.26
N ALA A 548 6.94 -20.35 53.14
CA ALA A 548 5.73 -19.95 53.90
C ALA A 548 5.22 -18.52 53.57
N HIS A 549 3.90 -18.46 53.35
CA HIS A 549 2.88 -17.44 53.69
C HIS A 549 3.21 -15.94 53.85
N GLY A 550 2.35 -15.11 53.24
CA GLY A 550 2.02 -13.75 53.69
C GLY A 550 1.32 -12.87 52.63
N SER A 551 -0.02 -12.83 52.66
CA SER A 551 -0.85 -11.73 52.10
C SER A 551 -1.15 -10.71 53.22
N PRO A 552 -1.82 -9.56 52.99
CA PRO A 552 -1.89 -8.66 51.84
C PRO A 552 -1.63 -7.18 52.25
N ALA A 553 -1.38 -6.25 51.32
CA ALA A 553 -1.69 -4.83 51.54
C ALA A 553 -1.68 -3.99 50.26
N ASN A 554 -2.68 -3.13 50.18
CA ASN A 554 -2.97 -2.10 49.19
C ASN A 554 -1.79 -1.19 48.81
N GLY A 555 -1.74 -0.83 47.53
CA GLY A 555 -0.91 0.26 47.03
C GLY A 555 -1.43 0.75 45.68
N HIS A 556 -2.16 1.87 45.70
CA HIS A 556 -2.49 2.65 44.50
C HIS A 556 -1.22 3.00 43.74
N GLY A 557 -1.20 2.74 42.43
CA GLY A 557 -0.07 3.10 41.56
C GLY A 557 -0.52 3.20 40.11
N TRP A 558 -0.58 4.43 39.63
CA TRP A 558 -0.79 4.79 38.24
C TRP A 558 0.20 4.08 37.33
N GLY A 559 -0.28 3.49 36.23
CA GLY A 559 0.56 2.83 35.25
C GLY A 559 -0.13 2.75 33.90
N ALA A 560 0.02 3.80 33.10
CA ALA A 560 -0.31 3.79 31.68
C ALA A 560 0.55 2.72 30.98
N LYS A 561 -0.07 1.60 30.60
CA LYS A 561 0.53 0.62 29.69
C LYS A 561 0.46 1.17 28.26
N MET A 562 1.55 1.78 27.81
CA MET A 562 1.85 1.84 26.37
C MET A 562 2.39 0.46 25.96
N SER A 563 1.60 -0.25 25.15
CA SER A 563 2.01 -1.48 24.49
C SER A 563 2.77 -1.11 23.20
N PRO A 564 4.00 -1.60 22.98
CA PRO A 564 4.65 -1.45 21.68
C PRO A 564 3.97 -2.40 20.69
N LYS A 565 3.31 -1.83 19.66
CA LYS A 565 2.95 -2.60 18.47
C LYS A 565 4.26 -2.96 17.75
N GLY A 566 4.56 -4.25 17.74
CA GLY A 566 5.64 -4.82 16.98
C GLY A 566 5.36 -4.70 15.49
N TRP A 567 6.42 -4.36 14.75
CA TRP A 567 6.51 -4.47 13.31
C TRP A 567 6.85 -5.92 12.97
N GLN A 568 6.06 -6.54 12.10
CA GLN A 568 6.46 -7.66 11.25
C GLN A 568 6.05 -7.31 9.83
#